data_AF-R6XXZ5-F1
#
_entry.id   AF-R6XXZ5-F1
#
_cell.length_a   1.000
_cell.length_b   1.000
_cell.length_c   1.000
_cell.angle_alpha   90.00
_cell.angle_beta   90.00
_cell.angle_gamma   90.00
#
_symmetry.space_group_name_H-M   'P 1'
#
loop_
_entity.id
_entity.type
_entity.pdbx_description
1 polymer ?
#
loop_
_entity_poly.entity_id
_entity_poly.type
_entity_poly.pdbx_seq_one_letter_code
_entity_poly.pdbx_strand_id
1 'polypeptide(L)'
;MSKYTKFLNLMDEKEYHKAGILIKDLFEESVYPHYAIYDGYLDWIKENNIETLEEKKNELKLFERKYLQISISFKVFNISKNNIELLGQKFNEIQEEIKSNLCKQNDEQIKAIKSGNSAILKQLEGKLLEIDKVEDKDSFDKLLIEVKTIESKLNPTKFDESEELFYNKLIDLYASKITSFTNYFSNIDLREYNLKALDDFKLTLDTFKKNKRKLLKNNNEFKKLLEEHFFIYDINKLYKETQEFYSYTYNYIFMRIDADYKYLFTDIALKTKKYELYCRIRTQEKNWRRC
;
A
#
# COMPACT_ATOMS: atom_id res chain seq x y z
N MET A 1 46.79 45.81 2.22
CA MET A 1 45.38 45.59 2.58
C MET A 1 45.32 44.40 3.52
N SER A 2 44.82 44.56 4.75
CA SER A 2 44.66 43.45 5.70
C SER A 2 43.70 42.40 5.13
N LYS A 3 43.91 41.10 5.43
CA LYS A 3 42.99 40.01 5.05
C LYS A 3 41.53 40.35 5.44
N TYR A 4 41.33 40.98 6.60
CA TYR A 4 40.02 41.41 7.08
C TYR A 4 39.40 42.57 6.27
N THR A 5 40.21 43.53 5.79
CA THR A 5 39.72 44.60 4.90
C THR A 5 39.24 44.03 3.56
N LYS A 6 39.90 42.99 3.05
CA LYS A 6 39.44 42.28 1.84
C LYS A 6 38.13 41.53 2.09
N PHE A 7 37.95 40.94 3.27
CA PHE A 7 36.68 40.31 3.66
C PHE A 7 35.52 41.32 3.64
N LEU A 8 35.68 42.51 4.24
CA LEU A 8 34.64 43.53 4.25
C LEU A 8 34.20 43.94 2.84
N ASN A 9 35.17 44.19 1.94
CA ASN A 9 34.86 44.52 0.55
C ASN A 9 34.08 43.40 -0.16
N LEU A 10 34.40 42.13 0.09
CA LEU A 10 33.69 41.00 -0.51
C LEU A 10 32.28 40.82 0.05
N MET A 11 32.05 41.15 1.32
CA MET A 11 30.71 41.19 1.91
C MET A 11 29.86 42.28 1.27
N ASP A 12 30.43 43.48 1.04
CA ASP A 12 29.76 44.60 0.36
C ASP A 12 29.44 44.28 -1.11
N GLU A 13 30.34 43.57 -1.80
CA GLU A 13 30.17 43.08 -3.17
C GLU A 13 29.25 41.85 -3.29
N LYS A 14 28.72 41.33 -2.16
CA LYS A 14 27.89 40.12 -2.09
C LYS A 14 28.57 38.84 -2.61
N GLU A 15 29.90 38.80 -2.61
CA GLU A 15 30.68 37.62 -2.97
C GLU A 15 30.85 36.67 -1.76
N TYR A 16 29.73 36.18 -1.21
CA TYR A 16 29.70 35.49 0.09
C TYR A 16 30.54 34.20 0.16
N HIS A 17 30.71 33.49 -0.96
CA HIS A 17 31.56 32.30 -1.03
C HIS A 17 33.05 32.65 -0.83
N LYS A 18 33.54 33.71 -1.49
CA LYS A 18 34.93 34.17 -1.35
C LYS A 18 35.16 34.85 0.00
N ALA A 19 34.17 35.61 0.48
CA ALA A 19 34.18 36.18 1.83
C ALA A 19 34.28 35.06 2.90
N GLY A 20 33.54 33.96 2.70
CA GLY A 20 33.53 32.79 3.58
C GLY A 20 34.88 32.12 3.73
N ILE A 21 35.62 31.93 2.63
CA ILE A 21 36.98 31.36 2.68
C ILE A 21 37.91 32.25 3.52
N LEU A 22 37.87 33.57 3.31
CA LEU A 22 38.76 34.49 4.02
C LEU A 22 38.41 34.61 5.51
N ILE A 23 37.12 34.67 5.86
CA ILE A 23 36.72 34.82 7.26
C ILE A 23 36.93 33.52 8.04
N LYS A 24 36.74 32.35 7.41
CA LYS A 24 37.07 31.05 8.02
C LYS A 24 38.56 30.92 8.30
N ASP A 25 39.40 31.26 7.32
CA ASP A 25 40.86 31.27 7.47
C ASP A 25 41.27 32.19 8.62
N LEU A 26 40.75 33.42 8.67
CA LEU A 26 40.99 34.35 9.78
C LEU A 26 40.47 33.87 11.13
N PHE A 27 39.32 33.19 11.14
CA PHE A 27 38.69 32.65 12.34
C PHE A 27 39.45 31.44 12.88
N GLU A 28 40.11 30.67 12.02
CA GLU A 28 40.92 29.49 12.36
C GLU A 28 42.37 29.81 12.69
N GLU A 29 43.00 30.74 11.97
CA GLU A 29 44.40 31.14 12.16
C GLU A 29 44.62 32.10 13.34
N SER A 30 43.56 32.68 13.93
CA SER A 30 43.71 33.74 14.95
C SER A 30 44.31 33.20 16.25
N VAL A 31 45.63 33.36 16.43
CA VAL A 31 46.35 33.12 17.70
C VAL A 31 45.86 34.08 18.80
N TYR A 32 45.46 35.29 18.41
CA TYR A 32 44.79 36.25 19.28
C TYR A 32 43.43 36.61 18.69
N PRO A 33 42.34 36.31 19.40
CA PRO A 33 40.99 36.58 18.92
C PRO A 33 40.74 38.08 18.92
N HIS A 34 40.31 38.61 17.78
CA HIS A 34 39.91 40.00 17.62
C HIS A 34 38.40 40.06 17.43
N TYR A 35 37.71 40.92 18.20
CA TYR A 35 36.24 41.05 18.16
C TYR A 35 35.69 41.16 16.73
N ALA A 36 36.31 42.01 15.90
CA ALA A 36 35.90 42.20 14.50
C ALA A 36 35.88 40.90 13.67
N ILE A 37 36.78 39.94 13.91
CA ILE A 37 36.80 38.67 13.19
C ILE A 37 35.60 37.80 13.60
N TYR A 38 35.26 37.79 14.89
CA TYR A 38 34.11 37.04 15.42
C TYR A 38 32.79 37.66 14.99
N ASP A 39 32.72 39.00 15.00
CA ASP A 39 31.57 39.76 14.55
C ASP A 39 31.32 39.56 13.05
N GLY A 40 32.37 39.70 12.24
CA GLY A 40 32.32 39.46 10.80
C GLY A 40 31.99 38.01 10.43
N TYR A 41 32.43 37.03 11.23
CA TYR A 41 32.07 35.63 11.02
C TYR A 41 30.58 35.37 11.28
N LEU A 42 29.98 36.00 12.30
CA LEU A 42 28.54 35.94 12.53
C LEU A 42 27.76 36.65 11.43
N ASP A 43 28.23 37.82 10.98
CA ASP A 43 27.60 38.56 9.87
C ASP A 43 27.67 37.73 8.58
N TRP A 44 28.78 37.03 8.33
CA TRP A 44 28.87 36.06 7.23
C TRP A 44 27.90 34.89 7.40
N ILE A 45 27.79 34.26 8.57
CA ILE A 45 26.79 33.18 8.79
C ILE A 45 25.37 33.69 8.52
N LYS A 46 25.08 34.94 8.90
CA LYS A 46 23.77 35.56 8.74
C LYS A 46 23.44 35.84 7.27
N GLU A 47 24.32 36.55 6.58
CA GLU A 47 24.12 37.03 5.20
C GLU A 47 24.40 35.96 4.14
N ASN A 48 25.22 34.97 4.45
CA ASN A 48 25.56 33.93 3.50
C ASN A 48 24.37 32.98 3.30
N ASN A 49 24.00 32.80 2.03
CA ASN A 49 23.15 31.72 1.55
C ASN A 49 23.93 30.39 1.64
N ILE A 50 24.28 29.96 2.86
CA ILE A 50 24.81 28.61 3.08
C ILE A 50 23.78 27.64 2.48
N GLU A 51 24.21 26.87 1.48
CA GLU A 51 23.34 26.12 0.56
C GLU A 51 22.42 25.14 1.30
N THR A 52 22.87 24.63 2.45
CA THR A 52 22.07 23.76 3.30
C THR A 52 22.00 24.23 4.76
N LEU A 53 20.82 24.00 5.35
CA LEU A 53 20.55 24.29 6.76
C LEU A 53 21.45 23.51 7.74
N GLU A 54 21.98 22.36 7.30
CA GLU A 54 22.87 21.51 8.09
C GLU A 54 24.29 22.07 8.13
N GLU A 55 24.80 22.62 7.01
CA GLU A 55 26.07 23.33 7.00
C GLU A 55 26.01 24.57 7.90
N LYS A 56 24.91 25.33 7.88
CA LYS A 56 24.72 26.51 8.74
C LYS A 56 24.77 26.14 10.23
N LYS A 57 24.21 24.99 10.62
CA LYS A 57 24.33 24.45 12.00
C LYS A 57 25.77 24.08 12.36
N ASN A 58 26.51 23.48 11.43
CA ASN A 58 27.89 23.07 11.67
C ASN A 58 28.80 24.29 11.90
N GLU A 59 28.63 25.35 11.11
CA GLU A 59 29.34 26.63 11.31
C GLU A 59 28.99 27.28 12.65
N LEU A 60 27.72 27.25 13.07
CA LEU A 60 27.32 27.77 14.39
C LEU A 60 27.89 26.96 15.56
N LYS A 61 27.97 25.63 15.44
CA LYS A 61 28.65 24.79 16.46
C LYS A 61 30.15 25.11 16.52
N LEU A 62 30.78 25.38 15.37
CA LEU A 62 32.18 25.81 15.33
C LEU A 62 32.35 27.18 16.02
N PHE A 63 31.43 28.11 15.76
CA PHE A 63 31.39 29.40 16.44
C PHE A 63 31.26 29.25 17.95
N GLU A 64 30.26 28.49 18.40
CA GLU A 64 29.95 28.26 19.81
C GLU A 64 31.18 27.78 20.60
N ARG A 65 31.93 26.82 20.04
CA ARG A 65 33.15 26.29 20.67
C ARG A 65 34.20 27.38 20.88
N LYS A 66 34.45 28.22 19.89
CA LYS A 66 35.45 29.30 19.99
C LYS A 66 34.96 30.49 20.80
N TYR A 67 33.66 30.80 20.73
CA TYR A 67 33.02 31.81 21.57
C TYR A 67 33.14 31.44 23.06
N LEU A 68 32.92 30.17 23.42
CA LEU A 68 33.14 29.67 24.78
C LEU A 68 34.59 29.85 25.24
N GLN A 69 35.58 29.57 24.39
CA GLN A 69 37.00 29.79 24.72
C GLN A 69 37.30 31.27 24.99
N ILE A 70 36.76 32.19 24.18
CA ILE A 70 37.01 33.62 24.33
C ILE A 70 36.25 34.21 25.52
N SER A 71 35.01 33.82 25.73
CA SER A 71 34.21 34.30 26.86
C SER A 71 34.86 33.92 28.21
N ILE A 72 35.57 32.81 28.28
CA ILE A 72 36.36 32.41 29.46
C ILE A 72 37.65 33.24 29.58
N SER A 73 38.34 33.47 28.46
CA SER A 73 39.68 34.08 28.43
C SER A 73 39.70 35.55 27.98
N PHE A 74 38.55 36.25 27.98
CA PHE A 74 38.40 37.60 27.40
C PHE A 74 39.38 38.64 27.97
N LYS A 75 39.71 38.52 29.27
CA LYS A 75 40.70 39.37 29.95
C LYS A 75 42.11 39.16 29.43
N VAL A 76 42.46 37.92 29.06
CA VAL A 76 43.78 37.56 28.50
C VAL A 76 43.92 38.10 27.07
N PHE A 77 42.80 38.20 26.36
CA PHE A 77 42.76 38.64 24.96
C PHE A 77 42.46 40.12 24.77
N ASN A 78 42.40 40.92 25.84
CA ASN A 78 42.07 42.35 25.80
C ASN A 78 40.73 42.66 25.08
N ILE A 79 39.77 41.75 25.12
CA ILE A 79 38.42 41.98 24.58
C ILE A 79 37.55 42.54 25.71
N SER A 80 36.75 43.57 25.42
CA SER A 80 35.84 44.14 26.42
C SER A 80 34.69 43.17 26.74
N LYS A 81 34.21 43.19 27.98
CA LYS A 81 33.05 42.38 28.38
C LYS A 81 31.81 42.69 27.53
N ASN A 82 31.58 43.97 27.22
CA ASN A 82 30.47 44.40 26.36
C ASN A 82 30.54 43.79 24.96
N ASN A 83 31.74 43.65 24.38
CA ASN A 83 31.90 43.03 23.07
C ASN A 83 31.56 41.54 23.08
N ILE A 84 31.86 40.84 24.18
CA ILE A 84 31.45 39.43 24.36
C ILE A 84 29.93 39.33 24.50
N GLU A 85 29.29 40.22 25.26
CA GLU A 85 27.84 40.27 25.42
C GLU A 85 27.14 40.53 24.08
N LEU A 86 27.66 41.44 23.24
CA LEU A 86 27.14 41.71 21.90
C LEU A 86 27.26 40.51 20.95
N LEU A 87 28.39 39.79 20.97
CA LEU A 87 28.55 38.55 20.20
C LEU A 87 27.55 37.48 20.65
N GLY A 88 27.34 37.36 21.97
CA GLY A 88 26.35 36.42 22.52
C GLY A 88 24.92 36.74 22.07
N GLN A 89 24.54 38.02 22.04
CA GLN A 89 23.24 38.46 21.53
C GLN A 89 23.07 38.12 20.05
N LYS A 90 24.02 38.52 19.19
CA LYS A 90 23.98 38.18 17.75
C LYS A 90 23.93 36.68 17.50
N PHE A 91 24.70 35.89 18.26
CA PHE A 91 24.70 34.43 18.15
C PHE A 91 23.32 33.84 18.49
N ASN A 92 22.71 34.27 19.59
CA ASN A 92 21.38 33.82 20.00
C ASN A 92 20.30 34.20 18.97
N GLU A 93 20.36 35.40 18.41
CA GLU A 93 19.44 35.84 17.35
C GLU A 93 19.49 34.91 16.14
N ILE A 94 20.70 34.59 15.65
CA ILE A 94 20.89 33.68 14.51
C ILE A 94 20.40 32.25 14.87
N GLN A 95 20.63 31.80 16.10
CA GLN A 95 20.13 30.49 16.56
C GLN A 95 18.59 30.43 16.57
N GLU A 96 17.93 31.46 17.10
CA GLU A 96 16.46 31.53 17.14
C GLU A 96 15.85 31.64 15.74
N GLU A 97 16.49 32.39 14.83
CA GLU A 97 16.05 32.49 13.44
C GLU A 97 16.09 31.13 12.72
N ILE A 98 17.16 30.35 12.92
CA ILE A 98 17.29 29.00 12.36
C ILE A 98 16.25 28.05 12.94
N LYS A 99 16.02 28.07 14.26
CA LYS A 99 14.97 27.27 14.90
C LYS A 99 13.59 27.63 14.36
N SER A 100 13.29 28.92 14.22
CA SER A 100 12.01 29.39 13.66
C SER A 100 11.80 28.89 12.23
N ASN A 101 12.82 28.98 11.38
CA ASN A 101 12.76 28.52 10.00
C ASN A 101 12.61 26.99 9.90
N LEU A 102 13.29 26.22 10.76
CA LEU A 102 13.11 24.77 10.89
C LEU A 102 11.69 24.39 11.29
N CYS A 103 11.12 25.08 12.30
CA CYS A 103 9.75 24.85 12.72
C CYS A 103 8.77 25.12 11.58
N LYS A 104 8.93 26.24 10.85
CA LYS A 104 8.08 26.56 9.69
C LYS A 104 8.17 25.51 8.58
N GLN A 105 9.38 25.08 8.21
CA GLN A 105 9.58 24.05 7.20
C GLN A 105 8.97 22.70 7.61
N ASN A 106 9.13 22.31 8.88
CA ASN A 106 8.52 21.09 9.40
C ASN A 106 6.99 21.19 9.43
N ASP A 107 6.44 22.33 9.84
CA ASP A 107 4.99 22.56 9.88
C ASP A 107 4.39 22.53 8.47
N GLU A 108 5.07 23.10 7.48
CA GLU A 108 4.68 23.04 6.06
C GLU A 108 4.73 21.62 5.53
N GLN A 109 5.78 20.86 5.84
CA GLN A 109 5.88 19.44 5.46
C GLN A 109 4.77 18.60 6.10
N ILE A 110 4.48 18.82 7.39
CA ILE A 110 3.38 18.13 8.10
C ILE A 110 2.04 18.48 7.47
N LYS A 111 1.78 19.75 7.15
CA LYS A 111 0.57 20.18 6.43
C LYS A 111 0.46 19.55 5.06
N ALA A 112 1.56 19.49 4.30
CA ALA A 112 1.59 18.84 2.99
C ALA A 112 1.25 17.35 3.10
N ILE A 113 1.83 16.64 4.08
CA ILE A 113 1.54 15.21 4.34
C ILE A 113 0.07 15.01 4.70
N LYS A 114 -0.49 15.82 5.62
CA LYS A 114 -1.91 15.74 6.01
C LYS A 114 -2.85 16.00 4.83
N SER A 115 -2.59 17.04 4.04
CA SER A 115 -3.41 17.32 2.85
C SER A 115 -3.33 16.19 1.81
N GLY A 116 -2.16 15.54 1.69
CA GLY A 116 -1.98 14.34 0.87
C GLY A 116 -2.78 13.14 1.39
N ASN A 117 -2.71 12.85 2.68
CA ASN A 117 -3.48 11.77 3.32
C ASN A 117 -4.99 11.98 3.14
N SER A 118 -5.50 13.19 3.40
CA SER A 118 -6.91 13.54 3.19
C SER A 118 -7.35 13.35 1.72
N ALA A 119 -6.50 13.70 0.75
CA ALA A 119 -6.80 13.49 -0.66
C ALA A 119 -6.86 11.99 -1.03
N ILE A 120 -5.96 11.17 -0.49
CA ILE A 120 -5.96 9.72 -0.70
C ILE A 120 -7.19 9.07 -0.04
N LEU A 121 -7.57 9.50 1.16
CA LEU A 121 -8.78 9.02 1.84
C LEU A 121 -10.06 9.31 1.03
N LYS A 122 -10.14 10.49 0.39
CA LYS A 122 -11.24 10.80 -0.55
C LYS A 122 -11.22 9.94 -1.80
N GLN A 123 -10.04 9.59 -2.32
CA GLN A 123 -9.93 8.65 -3.44
C GLN A 123 -10.41 7.26 -3.05
N LEU A 124 -10.08 6.79 -1.84
CA LEU A 124 -10.60 5.52 -1.31
C LEU A 124 -12.12 5.57 -1.17
N GLU A 125 -12.69 6.64 -0.60
CA GLU A 125 -14.14 6.80 -0.54
C GLU A 125 -14.80 6.75 -1.93
N GLY A 126 -14.21 7.41 -2.92
CA GLY A 126 -14.68 7.35 -4.32
C GLY A 126 -14.64 5.93 -4.88
N LYS A 127 -13.56 5.18 -4.64
CA LYS A 127 -13.43 3.79 -5.05
C LYS A 127 -14.43 2.87 -4.33
N LEU A 128 -14.77 3.18 -3.09
CA LEU A 128 -15.81 2.45 -2.36
C LEU A 128 -17.20 2.60 -2.99
N LEU A 129 -17.50 3.73 -3.62
CA LEU A 129 -18.73 3.94 -4.39
C LEU A 129 -18.69 3.23 -5.76
N GLU A 130 -17.51 3.08 -6.36
CA GLU A 130 -17.34 2.31 -7.60
C GLU A 130 -17.59 0.82 -7.38
N ILE A 131 -17.24 0.28 -6.21
CA ILE A 131 -17.52 -1.12 -5.85
C ILE A 131 -19.02 -1.45 -5.95
N ASP A 132 -19.93 -0.51 -5.63
CA ASP A 132 -21.37 -0.76 -5.70
C ASP A 132 -21.90 -0.96 -7.13
N LYS A 133 -21.11 -0.56 -8.14
CA LYS A 133 -21.51 -0.63 -9.56
C LYS A 133 -20.95 -1.86 -10.27
N VAL A 134 -20.24 -2.71 -9.57
CA VAL A 134 -19.56 -3.86 -10.16
C VAL A 134 -20.53 -5.02 -10.31
N GLU A 135 -20.67 -5.51 -11.54
CA GLU A 135 -21.54 -6.65 -11.86
C GLU A 135 -20.76 -7.96 -12.04
N ASP A 136 -19.45 -7.87 -12.32
CA ASP A 136 -18.62 -9.01 -12.66
C ASP A 136 -17.44 -9.22 -11.68
N LYS A 137 -16.98 -10.46 -11.58
CA LYS A 137 -15.94 -10.88 -10.62
C LYS A 137 -14.56 -10.33 -10.96
N ASP A 138 -14.22 -10.22 -12.25
CA ASP A 138 -12.89 -9.79 -12.70
C ASP A 138 -12.67 -8.28 -12.45
N SER A 139 -13.71 -7.49 -12.67
CA SER A 139 -13.77 -6.05 -12.39
C SER A 139 -13.74 -5.80 -10.89
N PHE A 140 -14.38 -6.67 -10.09
CA PHE A 140 -14.29 -6.61 -8.63
C PHE A 140 -12.86 -6.86 -8.15
N ASP A 141 -12.21 -7.91 -8.65
CA ASP A 141 -10.83 -8.24 -8.28
C ASP A 141 -9.83 -7.14 -8.70
N LYS A 142 -10.01 -6.53 -9.88
CA LYS A 142 -9.22 -5.38 -10.33
C LYS A 142 -9.38 -4.18 -9.40
N LEU A 143 -10.61 -3.86 -9.01
CA LEU A 143 -10.87 -2.76 -8.08
C LEU A 143 -10.25 -3.00 -6.70
N LEU A 144 -10.23 -4.25 -6.21
CA LEU A 144 -9.54 -4.58 -4.97
C LEU A 144 -8.02 -4.37 -5.06
N ILE A 145 -7.42 -4.68 -6.21
CA ILE A 145 -5.99 -4.40 -6.46
C ILE A 145 -5.76 -2.89 -6.46
N GLU A 146 -6.60 -2.12 -7.16
CA GLU A 146 -6.49 -0.66 -7.18
C GLU A 146 -6.60 -0.06 -5.78
N VAL A 147 -7.59 -0.48 -4.98
CA VAL A 147 -7.76 -0.03 -3.59
C VAL A 147 -6.51 -0.30 -2.76
N LYS A 148 -5.92 -1.50 -2.85
CA LYS A 148 -4.65 -1.82 -2.15
C LYS A 148 -3.49 -0.94 -2.60
N THR A 149 -3.40 -0.62 -3.90
CA THR A 149 -2.33 0.27 -4.40
C THR A 149 -2.51 1.70 -3.91
N ILE A 150 -3.75 2.19 -3.78
CA ILE A 150 -4.05 3.52 -3.25
C ILE A 150 -3.77 3.55 -1.74
N GLU A 151 -4.20 2.52 -1.00
CA GLU A 151 -3.95 2.35 0.44
C GLU A 151 -2.45 2.31 0.76
N SER A 152 -1.63 1.65 -0.08
CA SER A 152 -0.18 1.59 0.12
C SER A 152 0.55 2.94 0.07
N LYS A 153 -0.10 3.97 -0.46
CA LYS A 153 0.44 5.35 -0.52
C LYS A 153 0.12 6.16 0.74
N LEU A 154 -0.76 5.66 1.60
CA LEU A 154 -1.06 6.32 2.88
C LEU A 154 0.14 6.22 3.82
N ASN A 155 0.29 7.23 4.67
CA ASN A 155 1.24 7.18 5.77
C ASN A 155 0.52 7.20 7.13
N PRO A 156 0.15 6.01 7.67
CA PRO A 156 -0.65 5.91 8.89
C PRO A 156 0.02 6.52 10.11
N THR A 157 1.37 6.57 10.12
CA THR A 157 2.14 7.12 11.25
C THR A 157 1.99 8.63 11.44
N LYS A 158 1.35 9.32 10.48
CA LYS A 158 1.16 10.77 10.47
C LYS A 158 -0.32 11.17 10.42
N PHE A 159 -1.24 10.23 10.62
CA PHE A 159 -2.66 10.54 10.74
C PHE A 159 -2.94 11.42 11.94
N ASP A 160 -3.91 12.31 11.79
CA ASP A 160 -4.61 12.85 12.95
C ASP A 160 -5.75 11.91 13.40
N GLU A 161 -6.28 12.15 14.60
CA GLU A 161 -7.34 11.31 15.18
C GLU A 161 -8.59 11.22 14.27
N SER A 162 -8.86 12.27 13.48
CA SER A 162 -10.02 12.29 12.57
C SER A 162 -9.78 11.46 11.31
N GLU A 163 -8.56 11.50 10.76
CA GLU A 163 -8.11 10.68 9.64
C GLU A 163 -8.06 9.20 10.01
N GLU A 164 -7.59 8.89 11.23
CA GLU A 164 -7.55 7.52 11.75
C GLU A 164 -8.96 6.93 11.91
N LEU A 165 -9.88 7.67 12.52
CA LEU A 165 -11.28 7.25 12.64
C LEU A 165 -11.95 7.05 11.28
N PHE A 166 -11.71 7.96 10.33
CA PHE A 166 -12.27 7.86 8.98
C PHE A 166 -11.70 6.66 8.22
N TYR A 167 -10.40 6.41 8.35
CA TYR A 167 -9.72 5.28 7.74
C TYR A 167 -10.24 3.94 8.28
N ASN A 168 -10.36 3.81 9.61
CA ASN A 168 -10.89 2.60 10.24
C ASN A 168 -12.33 2.32 9.78
N LYS A 169 -13.16 3.36 9.70
CA LYS A 169 -14.52 3.24 9.15
C LYS A 169 -14.51 2.77 7.69
N LEU A 170 -13.60 3.29 6.85
CA LEU A 170 -13.48 2.84 5.47
C LEU A 170 -13.08 1.36 5.39
N ILE A 171 -12.11 0.91 6.20
CA ILE A 171 -11.71 -0.51 6.24
C ILE A 171 -12.90 -1.41 6.58
N ASP A 172 -13.67 -1.06 7.62
CA ASP A 172 -14.83 -1.85 8.04
C ASP A 172 -15.88 -1.94 6.92
N LEU A 173 -16.13 -0.82 6.23
CA LEU A 173 -17.03 -0.79 5.08
C LEU A 173 -16.52 -1.64 3.91
N TYR A 174 -15.22 -1.59 3.60
CA TYR A 174 -14.61 -2.44 2.58
C TYR A 174 -14.73 -3.92 2.95
N ALA A 175 -14.44 -4.30 4.19
CA ALA A 175 -14.53 -5.69 4.64
C ALA A 175 -15.98 -6.23 4.54
N SER A 176 -16.95 -5.41 4.93
CA SER A 176 -18.38 -5.72 4.79
C SER A 176 -18.76 -5.93 3.31
N LYS A 177 -18.36 -5.02 2.43
CA LYS A 177 -18.63 -5.12 0.99
C LYS A 177 -17.98 -6.34 0.37
N ILE A 178 -16.71 -6.62 0.68
CA ILE A 178 -16.00 -7.81 0.19
C ILE A 178 -16.74 -9.08 0.57
N THR A 179 -17.20 -9.18 1.81
CA THR A 179 -17.98 -10.33 2.28
C THR A 179 -19.28 -10.48 1.50
N SER A 180 -20.01 -9.37 1.28
CA SER A 180 -21.27 -9.37 0.54
C SER A 180 -21.10 -9.80 -0.92
N PHE A 181 -20.12 -9.21 -1.63
CA PHE A 181 -19.82 -9.58 -3.03
C PHE A 181 -19.31 -11.01 -3.17
N THR A 182 -18.49 -11.48 -2.24
CA THR A 182 -18.01 -12.88 -2.23
C THR A 182 -19.19 -13.84 -2.08
N ASN A 183 -20.15 -13.55 -1.21
CA ASN A 183 -21.37 -14.34 -1.06
C ASN A 183 -22.26 -14.26 -2.32
N TYR A 184 -22.38 -13.08 -2.92
CA TYR A 184 -23.14 -12.88 -4.16
C TYR A 184 -22.59 -13.74 -5.31
N PHE A 185 -21.29 -13.65 -5.60
CA PHE A 185 -20.66 -14.46 -6.64
C PHE A 185 -20.70 -15.95 -6.32
N SER A 186 -20.52 -16.34 -5.06
CA SER A 186 -20.65 -17.74 -4.65
C SER A 186 -22.06 -18.29 -4.90
N ASN A 187 -23.09 -17.48 -4.69
CA ASN A 187 -24.48 -17.86 -4.97
C ASN A 187 -24.75 -17.99 -6.48
N ILE A 188 -24.18 -17.11 -7.30
CA ILE A 188 -24.23 -17.22 -8.77
C ILE A 188 -23.56 -18.52 -9.21
N ASP A 189 -22.32 -18.77 -8.77
CA ASP A 189 -21.56 -19.98 -9.10
C ASP A 189 -22.33 -21.25 -8.70
N LEU A 190 -22.97 -21.24 -7.53
CA LEU A 190 -23.80 -22.35 -7.04
C LEU A 190 -25.07 -22.53 -7.86
N ARG A 191 -25.70 -21.45 -8.30
CA ARG A 191 -26.89 -21.49 -9.16
C ARG A 191 -26.54 -22.06 -10.54
N GLU A 192 -25.47 -21.58 -11.17
CA GLU A 192 -25.00 -22.09 -12.46
C GLU A 192 -24.62 -23.58 -12.37
N TYR A 193 -23.94 -23.97 -11.30
CA TYR A 193 -23.64 -25.37 -11.00
C TYR A 193 -24.91 -26.23 -10.93
N ASN A 194 -25.95 -25.74 -10.26
CA ASN A 194 -27.23 -26.44 -10.14
C ASN A 194 -28.02 -26.53 -11.46
N LEU A 195 -28.03 -25.47 -12.25
CA LEU A 195 -28.65 -25.48 -13.58
C LEU A 195 -27.97 -26.49 -14.50
N LYS A 196 -26.64 -26.49 -14.52
CA LYS A 196 -25.87 -27.45 -15.31
C LYS A 196 -26.08 -28.89 -14.85
N ALA A 197 -26.13 -29.13 -13.53
CA ALA A 197 -26.45 -30.44 -12.98
C ALA A 197 -27.83 -30.93 -13.43
N LEU A 198 -28.84 -30.05 -13.42
CA LEU A 198 -30.19 -30.37 -13.87
C LEU A 198 -30.25 -30.75 -15.36
N ASP A 199 -29.54 -30.01 -16.22
CA ASP A 199 -29.41 -30.32 -17.64
C ASP A 199 -28.72 -31.67 -17.87
N ASP A 200 -27.63 -31.95 -17.16
CA ASP A 200 -26.90 -33.21 -17.26
C ASP A 200 -27.70 -34.41 -16.73
N PHE A 201 -28.48 -34.24 -15.65
CA PHE A 201 -29.39 -35.27 -15.14
C PHE A 201 -30.49 -35.58 -16.14
N LYS A 202 -31.06 -34.56 -16.78
CA LYS A 202 -32.05 -34.73 -17.84
C LYS A 202 -31.46 -35.43 -19.05
N LEU A 203 -30.26 -35.04 -19.48
CA LEU A 203 -29.54 -35.68 -20.58
C LEU A 203 -29.25 -37.16 -20.28
N THR A 204 -28.82 -37.48 -19.05
CA THR A 204 -28.59 -38.85 -18.60
C THR A 204 -29.89 -39.67 -18.65
N LEU A 205 -30.98 -39.12 -18.13
CA LEU A 205 -32.28 -39.77 -18.11
C LEU A 205 -32.82 -40.05 -19.53
N ASP A 206 -32.75 -39.06 -20.42
CA ASP A 206 -33.24 -39.18 -21.79
C ASP A 206 -32.39 -40.15 -22.62
N THR A 207 -31.07 -40.09 -22.45
CA THR A 207 -30.13 -41.02 -23.10
C THR A 207 -30.37 -42.45 -22.63
N PHE A 208 -30.61 -42.66 -21.33
CA PHE A 208 -30.97 -43.96 -20.79
C PHE A 208 -32.31 -44.48 -21.33
N LYS A 209 -33.34 -43.62 -21.40
CA LYS A 209 -34.66 -43.99 -21.95
C LYS A 209 -34.57 -44.41 -23.43
N LYS A 210 -33.83 -43.66 -24.26
CA LYS A 210 -33.74 -43.91 -25.70
C LYS A 210 -32.85 -45.09 -26.05
N ASN A 211 -31.74 -45.29 -25.34
CA ASN A 211 -30.68 -46.23 -25.72
C ASN A 211 -30.47 -47.39 -24.74
N LYS A 212 -31.44 -47.70 -23.87
CA LYS A 212 -31.34 -48.71 -22.80
C LYS A 212 -30.65 -50.02 -23.22
N ARG A 213 -31.09 -50.63 -24.33
CA ARG A 213 -30.56 -51.93 -24.81
C ARG A 213 -29.12 -51.85 -25.31
N LYS A 214 -28.69 -50.70 -25.85
CA LYS A 214 -27.33 -50.50 -26.39
C LYS A 214 -26.36 -50.17 -25.27
N LEU A 215 -26.77 -49.32 -24.33
CA LEU A 215 -25.97 -48.93 -23.16
C LEU A 215 -25.69 -50.12 -22.23
N LEU A 216 -26.69 -50.98 -21.98
CA LEU A 216 -26.52 -52.18 -21.16
C LEU A 216 -25.68 -53.28 -21.85
N LYS A 217 -25.53 -53.25 -23.18
CA LYS A 217 -24.61 -54.14 -23.90
C LYS A 217 -23.17 -53.60 -23.91
N ASN A 218 -22.99 -52.29 -23.81
CA ASN A 218 -21.70 -51.62 -23.87
C ASN A 218 -21.39 -50.91 -22.54
N ASN A 219 -20.93 -51.69 -21.56
CA ASN A 219 -20.69 -51.26 -20.17
C ASN A 219 -19.82 -50.01 -20.05
N ASN A 220 -18.88 -49.81 -20.99
CA ASN A 220 -17.99 -48.65 -20.99
C ASN A 220 -18.72 -47.33 -21.35
N GLU A 221 -19.65 -47.37 -22.31
CA GLU A 221 -20.44 -46.17 -22.66
C GLU A 221 -21.39 -45.77 -21.53
N PHE A 222 -22.00 -46.76 -20.87
CA PHE A 222 -22.87 -46.52 -19.71
C PHE A 222 -22.09 -45.96 -18.51
N LYS A 223 -20.93 -46.54 -18.22
CA LYS A 223 -20.04 -46.04 -17.16
C LYS A 223 -19.61 -44.60 -17.41
N LYS A 224 -19.17 -44.29 -18.63
CA LYS A 224 -18.70 -42.95 -18.99
C LYS A 224 -19.79 -41.89 -18.89
N LEU A 225 -21.01 -42.20 -19.33
CA LEU A 225 -22.18 -41.33 -19.17
C LEU A 225 -22.44 -40.98 -17.70
N LEU A 226 -22.36 -41.98 -16.82
CA LEU A 226 -22.61 -41.78 -15.39
C LEU A 226 -21.48 -41.03 -14.69
N GLU A 227 -20.22 -41.32 -15.02
CA GLU A 227 -19.05 -40.63 -14.47
C GLU A 227 -19.00 -39.16 -14.88
N GLU A 228 -19.32 -38.85 -16.14
CA GLU A 228 -19.17 -37.49 -16.70
C GLU A 228 -20.38 -36.58 -16.43
N HIS A 229 -21.60 -37.13 -16.40
CA HIS A 229 -22.83 -36.32 -16.35
C HIS A 229 -23.69 -36.54 -15.10
N PHE A 230 -23.51 -37.62 -14.33
CA PHE A 230 -24.41 -37.92 -13.21
C PHE A 230 -23.71 -37.88 -11.86
N PHE A 231 -22.69 -38.71 -11.66
CA PHE A 231 -21.99 -38.83 -10.39
C PHE A 231 -20.88 -37.81 -10.18
N ILE A 232 -20.58 -37.00 -11.19
CA ILE A 232 -19.62 -35.90 -11.06
C ILE A 232 -20.12 -34.86 -10.05
N TYR A 233 -21.42 -34.70 -9.83
CA TYR A 233 -21.95 -33.67 -8.94
C TYR A 233 -21.91 -34.10 -7.45
N ASP A 234 -21.46 -33.19 -6.59
CA ASP A 234 -21.57 -33.28 -5.13
C ASP A 234 -22.99 -32.93 -4.67
N ILE A 235 -23.65 -33.90 -4.02
CA ILE A 235 -25.04 -33.81 -3.58
C ILE A 235 -25.22 -32.70 -2.54
N ASN A 236 -24.23 -32.46 -1.68
CA ASN A 236 -24.32 -31.46 -0.61
C ASN A 236 -24.36 -30.02 -1.14
N LYS A 237 -23.98 -29.80 -2.40
CA LYS A 237 -23.99 -28.49 -3.07
C LYS A 237 -25.20 -28.29 -3.99
N LEU A 238 -26.03 -29.31 -4.12
CA LEU A 238 -27.26 -29.22 -4.90
C LEU A 238 -28.35 -28.53 -4.07
N TYR A 239 -29.13 -27.66 -4.70
CA TYR A 239 -30.38 -27.16 -4.14
C TYR A 239 -31.36 -28.30 -3.95
N LYS A 240 -32.31 -28.11 -3.03
CA LYS A 240 -33.29 -29.15 -2.68
C LYS A 240 -34.06 -29.64 -3.91
N GLU A 241 -34.48 -28.72 -4.77
CA GLU A 241 -35.19 -29.00 -6.01
C GLU A 241 -34.35 -29.86 -6.96
N THR A 242 -33.05 -29.54 -7.08
CA THR A 242 -32.10 -30.31 -7.90
C THR A 242 -31.82 -31.69 -7.30
N GLN A 243 -31.75 -31.80 -5.97
CA GLN A 243 -31.57 -33.07 -5.25
C GLN A 243 -32.78 -34.01 -5.43
N GLU A 244 -34.00 -33.47 -5.42
CA GLU A 244 -35.21 -34.22 -5.70
C GLU A 244 -35.18 -34.81 -7.12
N PHE A 245 -34.77 -34.02 -8.11
CA PHE A 245 -34.63 -34.49 -9.49
C PHE A 245 -33.49 -35.51 -9.68
N TYR A 246 -32.37 -35.32 -8.98
CA TYR A 246 -31.29 -36.32 -8.90
C TYR A 246 -31.81 -37.65 -8.36
N SER A 247 -32.53 -37.62 -7.23
CA SER A 247 -33.07 -38.81 -6.57
C SER A 247 -34.09 -39.54 -7.46
N TYR A 248 -34.95 -38.80 -8.15
CA TYR A 248 -35.86 -39.35 -9.16
C TYR A 248 -35.09 -40.07 -10.27
N THR A 249 -34.07 -39.42 -10.84
CA THR A 249 -33.27 -39.97 -11.94
C THR A 249 -32.48 -41.21 -11.50
N TYR A 250 -31.85 -41.15 -10.32
CA TYR A 250 -31.15 -42.27 -9.70
C TYR A 250 -32.08 -43.47 -9.55
N ASN A 251 -33.22 -43.30 -8.90
CA ASN A 251 -34.18 -44.39 -8.66
C ASN A 251 -34.76 -44.94 -9.97
N TYR A 252 -35.04 -44.07 -10.94
CA TYR A 252 -35.56 -44.48 -12.24
C TYR A 252 -34.61 -45.43 -12.97
N ILE A 253 -33.31 -45.11 -12.98
CA ILE A 253 -32.27 -45.92 -13.59
C ILE A 253 -32.06 -47.18 -12.76
N PHE A 254 -31.88 -47.05 -11.45
CA PHE A 254 -31.57 -48.15 -10.53
C PHE A 254 -32.66 -49.25 -10.50
N MET A 255 -33.94 -48.88 -10.58
CA MET A 255 -35.03 -49.87 -10.64
C MET A 255 -35.11 -50.62 -11.98
N ARG A 256 -34.49 -50.10 -13.05
CA ARG A 256 -34.60 -50.64 -14.42
C ARG A 256 -33.39 -51.41 -14.91
N ILE A 257 -32.37 -51.56 -14.07
CA ILE A 257 -31.14 -52.33 -14.32
C ILE A 257 -31.14 -53.64 -13.51
N ASP A 258 -30.44 -54.67 -14.01
CA ASP A 258 -30.33 -55.98 -13.35
C ASP A 258 -29.38 -55.94 -12.15
N ALA A 259 -29.41 -56.97 -11.30
CA ALA A 259 -28.70 -57.01 -10.02
C ALA A 259 -27.18 -56.76 -10.16
N ASP A 260 -26.53 -57.36 -11.15
CA ASP A 260 -25.08 -57.18 -11.39
C ASP A 260 -24.73 -55.75 -11.79
N TYR A 261 -25.61 -55.11 -12.57
CA TYR A 261 -25.45 -53.72 -12.98
C TYR A 261 -25.76 -52.73 -11.85
N LYS A 262 -26.58 -53.11 -10.85
CA LYS A 262 -26.78 -52.29 -9.64
C LYS A 262 -25.51 -52.18 -8.82
N TYR A 263 -24.74 -53.26 -8.73
CA TYR A 263 -23.44 -53.23 -8.06
C TYR A 263 -22.47 -52.31 -8.81
N LEU A 264 -22.34 -52.47 -10.13
CA LEU A 264 -21.49 -51.60 -10.97
C LEU A 264 -21.89 -50.13 -10.87
N PHE A 265 -23.20 -49.84 -10.90
CA PHE A 265 -23.73 -48.49 -10.77
C PHE A 265 -23.35 -47.85 -9.43
N THR A 266 -23.45 -48.61 -8.34
CA THR A 266 -23.07 -48.15 -6.99
C THR A 266 -21.55 -47.99 -6.86
N ASP A 267 -20.76 -48.89 -7.43
CA ASP A 267 -19.29 -48.81 -7.45
C ASP A 267 -18.80 -47.55 -8.17
N ILE A 268 -19.42 -47.21 -9.31
CA ILE A 268 -19.13 -45.98 -10.05
C ILE A 268 -19.48 -44.76 -9.21
N ALA A 269 -20.64 -44.75 -8.55
CA ALA A 269 -21.08 -43.64 -7.70
C ALA A 269 -20.05 -43.29 -6.60
N LEU A 270 -19.41 -44.31 -6.04
CA LEU A 270 -18.40 -44.17 -4.99
C LEU A 270 -17.02 -43.77 -5.53
N LYS A 271 -16.64 -44.25 -6.71
CA LYS A 271 -15.29 -44.03 -7.29
C LYS A 271 -15.19 -42.74 -8.12
N THR A 272 -16.31 -42.18 -8.56
CA THR A 272 -16.31 -40.96 -9.39
C THR A 272 -15.81 -39.76 -8.58
N LYS A 273 -14.77 -39.09 -9.08
CA LYS A 273 -14.29 -37.83 -8.50
C LYS A 273 -15.34 -36.74 -8.70
N LYS A 274 -15.68 -36.05 -7.61
CA LYS A 274 -16.67 -34.98 -7.62
C LYS A 274 -16.11 -33.72 -8.29
N TYR A 275 -17.00 -32.99 -8.95
CA TYR A 275 -16.74 -31.71 -9.57
C TYR A 275 -16.48 -30.69 -8.47
N GLU A 276 -15.23 -30.25 -8.37
CA GLU A 276 -14.89 -29.10 -7.56
C GLU A 276 -15.23 -27.84 -8.36
N LEU A 277 -16.04 -26.96 -7.76
CA LEU A 277 -16.36 -25.62 -8.30
C LEU A 277 -15.10 -24.83 -8.72
N TYR A 278 -13.92 -25.20 -8.20
CA TYR A 278 -12.65 -24.53 -8.42
C TYR A 278 -12.03 -24.68 -9.82
N CYS A 279 -12.53 -25.56 -10.70
CA CYS A 279 -11.77 -25.90 -11.92
C CYS A 279 -12.04 -25.07 -13.18
N ARG A 280 -12.96 -24.08 -13.19
CA ARG A 280 -13.17 -23.23 -14.40
C ARG A 280 -12.70 -21.79 -14.32
N ILE A 281 -12.40 -21.24 -13.14
CA ILE A 281 -11.78 -19.90 -13.07
C ILE A 281 -10.28 -19.95 -13.44
N ARG A 282 -9.60 -21.10 -13.23
CA ARG A 282 -8.16 -21.25 -13.55
C ARG A 282 -7.82 -21.84 -14.92
N THR A 283 -8.79 -22.34 -15.69
CA THR A 283 -8.50 -22.97 -16.98
C THR A 283 -8.53 -22.02 -18.18
N GLN A 284 -8.96 -20.76 -18.01
CA GLN A 284 -8.62 -19.69 -18.96
C GLN A 284 -7.28 -19.00 -18.65
N GLU A 285 -6.74 -19.13 -17.43
CA GLU A 285 -5.43 -18.55 -17.05
C GLU A 285 -4.21 -19.35 -17.55
N LYS A 286 -4.38 -20.55 -18.13
CA LYS A 286 -3.24 -21.39 -18.57
C LYS A 286 -2.67 -21.06 -19.96
N ASN A 287 -3.13 -19.99 -20.63
CA ASN A 287 -2.53 -19.53 -21.90
C ASN A 287 -1.73 -18.21 -21.80
N TRP A 288 -1.50 -17.65 -20.61
CA TRP A 288 -0.71 -16.40 -20.43
C TRP A 288 0.59 -16.57 -19.64
N ARG A 289 1.12 -17.80 -19.54
CA ARG A 289 2.51 -18.06 -19.10
C ARG A 289 3.29 -18.85 -20.13
N ARG A 290 3.39 -18.28 -21.34
CA ARG A 290 4.43 -18.54 -22.34
C ARG A 290 4.39 -17.39 -23.36
N CYS A 291 5.00 -16.27 -22.98
CA CYS A 291 5.69 -15.26 -23.79
C CYS A 291 6.17 -14.18 -22.82
#